data_AF-A0A6I3MMJ2-F1
#
_entry.id   AF-A0A6I3MMJ2-F1
#
_cell.length_a   1.000
_cell.length_b   1.000
_cell.length_c   1.000
_cell.angle_alpha   90.00
_cell.angle_beta   90.00
_cell.angle_gamma   90.00
#
_symmetry.space_group_name_H-M   'P 1'
#
loop_
_entity.id
_entity.type
_entity.pdbx_description
1 polymer ?
#
loop_
_entity_poly.entity_id
_entity_poly.type
_entity_poly.pdbx_seq_one_letter_code
_entity_poly.pdbx_strand_id
1 'polypeptide(L)'
;MRVILLSIILFFSHQSYSQKKFQLQQKDQTQIKINAVNDFEKLEITTSKNSKIQVIDSIETSITDKEMHVAIEDYNFDGYKDFSVYRLDDGMGVYTIYQIFIYNPTNGKFKALQIPVNCNPECDEFCDVQINPKKKTLQSSCRGGAGWHIDIWKFDKNKNLILLKK
;
A
#
# COMPACT_ATOMS: atom_id res chain seq x y z
N MET A 1 -26.24 -59.92 11.03
CA MET A 1 -27.08 -58.81 10.51
C MET A 1 -26.19 -57.57 10.43
N ARG A 2 -25.98 -57.03 9.22
CA ARG A 2 -24.96 -56.00 8.92
C ARG A 2 -25.31 -54.67 9.60
N VAL A 3 -24.38 -54.11 10.37
CA VAL A 3 -24.40 -52.71 10.81
C VAL A 3 -23.64 -51.90 9.74
N ILE A 4 -24.34 -51.01 9.05
CA ILE A 4 -23.72 -50.07 8.11
C ILE A 4 -23.39 -48.82 8.91
N LEU A 5 -22.10 -48.60 9.18
CA LEU A 5 -21.60 -47.35 9.74
C LEU A 5 -21.56 -46.32 8.60
N LEU A 6 -22.52 -45.39 8.55
CA LEU A 6 -22.43 -44.22 7.68
C LEU A 6 -21.38 -43.26 8.25
N SER A 7 -20.19 -43.24 7.65
CA SER A 7 -19.19 -42.22 7.92
C SER A 7 -19.63 -40.89 7.29
N ILE A 8 -20.04 -39.95 8.13
CA ILE A 8 -20.29 -38.56 7.74
C ILE A 8 -18.93 -37.91 7.46
N ILE A 9 -18.63 -37.64 6.19
CA ILE A 9 -17.46 -36.86 5.78
C ILE A 9 -17.78 -35.39 6.04
N LEU A 10 -17.22 -34.83 7.11
CA LEU A 10 -17.21 -33.39 7.36
C LEU A 10 -16.25 -32.73 6.35
N PHE A 11 -16.81 -32.11 5.31
CA PHE A 11 -16.08 -31.13 4.51
C PHE A 11 -15.86 -29.87 5.35
N PHE A 12 -14.73 -29.79 6.03
CA PHE A 12 -14.20 -28.50 6.47
C PHE A 12 -13.71 -27.78 5.22
N SER A 13 -14.55 -26.91 4.65
CA SER A 13 -14.10 -25.90 3.71
C SER A 13 -13.22 -24.91 4.47
N HIS A 14 -11.93 -25.20 4.57
CA HIS A 14 -10.96 -24.15 4.79
C HIS A 14 -11.03 -23.24 3.57
N GLN A 15 -11.79 -22.14 3.68
CA GLN A 15 -11.63 -20.97 2.84
C GLN A 15 -10.13 -20.68 2.84
N SER A 16 -9.45 -21.05 1.76
CA SER A 16 -8.02 -20.80 1.60
C SER A 16 -7.91 -19.31 1.38
N TYR A 17 -7.74 -18.58 2.47
CA TYR A 17 -7.50 -17.16 2.44
C TYR A 17 -6.32 -16.92 1.50
N SER A 18 -6.55 -16.21 0.39
CA SER A 18 -5.55 -16.03 -0.66
C SER A 18 -4.45 -15.10 -0.16
N GLN A 19 -3.41 -15.65 0.45
CA GLN A 19 -2.24 -14.88 0.85
C GLN A 19 -1.50 -14.37 -0.39
N LYS A 20 -1.66 -13.09 -0.74
CA LYS A 20 -0.86 -12.46 -1.79
C LYS A 20 0.54 -12.16 -1.22
N LYS A 21 1.57 -12.77 -1.82
CA LYS A 21 2.97 -12.60 -1.44
C LYS A 21 3.72 -11.87 -2.53
N PHE A 22 4.53 -10.89 -2.14
CA PHE A 22 5.38 -10.16 -3.05
C PHE A 22 6.76 -9.93 -2.45
N GLN A 23 7.75 -9.79 -3.33
CA GLN A 23 9.16 -9.69 -2.94
C GLN A 23 9.82 -8.61 -3.76
N LEU A 24 10.74 -7.89 -3.14
CA LEU A 24 11.57 -6.89 -3.80
C LEU A 24 12.98 -6.91 -3.24
N GLN A 25 13.93 -6.49 -4.07
CA GLN A 25 15.31 -6.32 -3.69
C GLN A 25 15.69 -4.84 -3.76
N GLN A 26 16.29 -4.36 -2.68
CA GLN A 26 16.83 -3.01 -2.56
C GLN A 26 18.21 -2.89 -3.24
N LYS A 27 18.63 -1.66 -3.52
CA LYS A 27 19.95 -1.39 -4.13
C LYS A 27 21.14 -1.86 -3.30
N ASP A 28 20.99 -1.97 -1.98
CA ASP A 28 21.99 -2.52 -1.06
C ASP A 28 21.84 -4.05 -0.88
N GLN A 29 21.16 -4.70 -1.83
CA GLN A 29 20.88 -6.14 -1.88
C GLN A 29 19.96 -6.66 -0.77
N THR A 30 19.43 -5.79 0.10
CA THR A 30 18.42 -6.20 1.09
C THR A 30 17.21 -6.80 0.39
N GLN A 31 16.88 -8.04 0.75
CA GLN A 31 15.66 -8.70 0.29
C GLN A 31 14.52 -8.33 1.24
N ILE A 32 13.37 -7.99 0.66
CA ILE A 32 12.15 -7.67 1.39
C ILE A 32 11.06 -8.61 0.89
N LYS A 33 10.37 -9.25 1.83
CA LYS A 33 9.21 -10.09 1.54
C LYS A 33 8.02 -9.52 2.28
N ILE A 34 6.92 -9.35 1.55
CA ILE A 34 5.69 -8.78 2.07
C ILE A 34 4.57 -9.80 1.83
N ASN A 35 3.83 -10.09 2.89
CA ASN A 35 2.71 -11.01 2.90
C ASN A 35 1.45 -10.22 3.25
N ALA A 36 0.51 -10.13 2.30
CA ALA A 36 -0.82 -9.63 2.57
C ALA A 36 -1.62 -10.72 3.27
N VAL A 37 -2.07 -10.41 4.48
CA VAL A 37 -2.88 -11.26 5.33
C VAL A 37 -4.28 -10.65 5.37
N ASN A 38 -5.31 -11.50 5.35
CA ASN A 38 -6.69 -11.07 5.39
C ASN A 38 -7.04 -10.02 4.30
N ASP A 39 -6.72 -10.31 3.03
CA ASP A 39 -7.11 -9.53 1.84
C ASP A 39 -6.67 -8.08 1.99
N PHE A 40 -5.41 -7.98 2.44
CA PHE A 40 -4.69 -6.75 2.73
C PHE A 40 -5.04 -6.06 4.04
N GLU A 41 -6.00 -6.48 4.86
CA GLU A 41 -6.26 -5.87 6.19
C GLU A 41 -4.98 -5.71 7.03
N LYS A 42 -4.01 -6.63 6.83
CA LYS A 42 -2.70 -6.60 7.47
C LYS A 42 -1.59 -6.95 6.48
N LEU A 43 -0.43 -6.31 6.65
CA LEU A 43 0.81 -6.66 5.97
C LEU A 43 1.86 -7.18 6.97
N GLU A 44 2.45 -8.32 6.66
CA GLU A 44 3.63 -8.84 7.35
C GLU A 44 4.87 -8.67 6.47
N ILE A 45 5.85 -7.92 6.96
CA ILE A 45 7.04 -7.54 6.23
C ILE A 45 8.26 -8.15 6.93
N THR A 46 9.08 -8.86 6.16
CA THR A 46 10.37 -9.36 6.62
C THR A 46 11.48 -8.83 5.75
N THR A 47 12.65 -8.63 6.36
CA THR A 47 13.85 -8.17 5.64
C THR A 47 15.00 -9.14 5.84
N SER A 48 15.94 -9.18 4.90
CA SER A 48 17.18 -9.93 5.12
C SER A 48 18.13 -9.24 6.12
N LYS A 49 17.93 -7.95 6.40
CA LYS A 49 18.71 -7.17 7.38
C LYS A 49 18.32 -7.51 8.82
N ASN A 50 17.04 -7.75 9.06
CA ASN A 50 16.52 -8.14 10.35
C ASN A 50 15.44 -9.22 10.17
N SER A 51 15.58 -10.32 10.91
CA SER A 51 14.61 -11.44 10.87
C SER A 51 13.33 -11.15 11.65
N LYS A 52 13.12 -9.92 12.14
CA LYS A 52 11.92 -9.53 12.87
C LYS A 52 10.83 -9.16 11.88
N ILE A 53 9.63 -9.70 12.09
CA ILE A 53 8.46 -9.33 11.30
C ILE A 53 8.05 -7.92 11.72
N GLN A 54 8.00 -7.00 10.76
CA GLN A 54 7.23 -5.77 10.88
C GLN A 54 5.80 -6.09 10.50
N VAL A 55 4.86 -5.71 11.36
CA VAL A 55 3.43 -5.75 11.06
C VAL A 55 2.96 -4.33 10.78
N ILE A 56 2.24 -4.16 9.67
CA ILE A 56 1.45 -2.98 9.40
C ILE A 56 -0.01 -3.43 9.44
N ASP A 57 -0.68 -3.07 10.52
CA ASP A 57 -2.12 -3.28 10.69
C ASP A 57 -2.88 -2.06 10.15
N SER A 58 -4.19 -2.20 9.98
CA SER A 58 -5.08 -1.10 9.59
C SER A 58 -4.82 -0.57 8.18
N ILE A 59 -4.57 -1.48 7.24
CA ILE A 59 -4.66 -1.13 5.83
C ILE A 59 -6.14 -0.87 5.52
N GLU A 60 -6.44 0.30 4.98
CA GLU A 60 -7.79 0.57 4.50
C GLU A 60 -8.09 -0.31 3.30
N THR A 61 -9.07 -1.20 3.44
CA THR A 61 -9.57 -2.07 2.38
C THR A 61 -10.90 -1.52 1.85
N SER A 62 -11.36 -2.10 0.74
CA SER A 62 -12.66 -1.73 0.16
C SER A 62 -13.81 -2.24 1.01
N ILE A 63 -14.84 -1.43 1.20
CA ILE A 63 -16.12 -1.89 1.79
C ILE A 63 -17.07 -2.46 0.74
N THR A 64 -16.75 -2.31 -0.55
CA THR A 64 -17.50 -2.84 -1.70
C THR A 64 -16.73 -3.94 -2.45
N ASP A 65 -15.78 -4.59 -1.77
CA ASP A 65 -14.95 -5.68 -2.28
C ASP A 65 -14.18 -5.36 -3.57
N LYS A 66 -13.81 -4.08 -3.78
CA LYS A 66 -12.86 -3.69 -4.83
C LYS A 66 -11.51 -4.38 -4.60
N GLU A 67 -10.93 -4.89 -5.68
CA GLU A 67 -9.64 -5.58 -5.60
C GLU A 67 -8.53 -4.64 -5.11
N MET A 68 -7.70 -5.18 -4.21
CA MET A 68 -6.47 -4.55 -3.75
C MET A 68 -5.30 -4.94 -4.65
N HIS A 69 -4.52 -3.95 -5.03
CA HIS A 69 -3.34 -4.03 -5.87
C HIS A 69 -2.11 -3.52 -5.12
N VAL A 70 -0.92 -3.80 -5.67
CA VAL A 70 0.37 -3.37 -5.13
C VAL A 70 1.17 -2.72 -6.25
N ALA A 71 1.81 -1.59 -5.95
CA ALA A 71 2.84 -1.01 -6.80
C ALA A 71 4.17 -0.85 -6.04
N ILE A 72 5.28 -0.95 -6.76
CA ILE A 72 6.64 -0.81 -6.21
C ILE A 72 7.32 0.32 -6.96
N GLU A 73 7.61 1.41 -6.26
CA GLU A 73 8.15 2.65 -6.82
C GLU A 73 9.13 3.30 -5.84
N ASP A 74 9.88 4.32 -6.24
CA ASP A 74 10.69 5.16 -5.35
C ASP A 74 9.95 6.49 -5.11
N TYR A 75 9.00 6.49 -4.17
CA TYR A 75 8.09 7.61 -3.96
C TYR A 75 8.79 8.83 -3.33
N ASN A 76 9.84 8.61 -2.55
CA ASN A 76 10.61 9.67 -1.91
C ASN A 76 11.89 10.09 -2.66
N PHE A 77 12.20 9.42 -3.77
CA PHE A 77 13.33 9.69 -4.67
C PHE A 77 14.72 9.55 -3.99
N ASP A 78 14.85 8.66 -3.00
CA ASP A 78 16.10 8.37 -2.30
C ASP A 78 16.86 7.15 -2.87
N GLY A 79 16.30 6.53 -3.91
CA GLY A 79 16.86 5.40 -4.65
C GLY A 79 16.64 4.05 -3.96
N TYR A 80 15.89 4.00 -2.86
CA TYR A 80 15.34 2.75 -2.34
C TYR A 80 13.91 2.56 -2.86
N LYS A 81 13.52 1.30 -3.03
CA LYS A 81 12.15 0.95 -3.42
C LYS A 81 11.24 1.07 -2.21
N ASP A 82 10.19 1.84 -2.38
CA ASP A 82 9.01 1.90 -1.55
C ASP A 82 7.94 0.95 -2.11
N PHE A 83 6.77 0.90 -1.49
CA PHE A 83 5.61 0.27 -2.10
C PHE A 83 4.33 1.02 -1.76
N SER A 84 3.27 0.75 -2.51
CA SER A 84 1.92 1.17 -2.17
C SER A 84 0.97 0.00 -2.31
N VAL A 85 -0.13 0.06 -1.56
CA VAL A 85 -1.33 -0.72 -1.84
C VAL A 85 -2.42 0.23 -2.30
N TYR A 86 -3.20 -0.18 -3.28
CA TYR A 86 -4.23 0.67 -3.84
C TYR A 86 -5.45 -0.12 -4.30
N ARG A 87 -6.57 0.58 -4.37
CA ARG A 87 -7.87 0.06 -4.85
C ARG A 87 -8.60 1.12 -5.63
N LEU A 88 -9.64 0.74 -6.36
CA LEU A 88 -10.61 1.72 -6.86
C LEU A 88 -11.38 2.34 -5.68
N ASP A 89 -11.74 3.61 -5.83
CA ASP A 89 -12.68 4.29 -4.93
C ASP A 89 -13.97 3.48 -4.74
N ASP A 90 -14.45 3.41 -3.50
CA ASP A 90 -15.67 2.70 -3.12
C ASP A 90 -16.95 3.44 -3.55
N GLY A 91 -16.84 4.74 -3.86
CA GLY A 91 -17.92 5.54 -4.40
C GLY A 91 -18.20 5.23 -5.87
N MET A 92 -17.82 6.16 -6.75
CA MET A 92 -18.07 5.97 -8.19
C MET A 92 -16.98 5.13 -8.87
N GLY A 93 -15.88 4.82 -8.17
CA GLY A 93 -14.78 4.02 -8.73
C GLY A 93 -14.08 4.69 -9.89
N VAL A 94 -14.02 6.03 -9.90
CA VAL A 94 -13.49 6.84 -11.01
C VAL A 94 -12.00 7.17 -10.86
N TYR A 95 -11.44 7.00 -9.67
CA TYR A 95 -10.01 7.07 -9.39
C TYR A 95 -9.62 5.93 -8.46
N THR A 96 -8.32 5.75 -8.28
CA THR A 96 -7.71 4.80 -7.36
C THR A 96 -7.18 5.49 -6.11
N ILE A 97 -7.33 4.86 -4.96
CA ILE A 97 -6.88 5.34 -3.65
C ILE A 97 -5.63 4.58 -3.25
N TYR A 98 -4.56 5.29 -2.88
CA TYR A 98 -3.26 4.74 -2.54
C TYR A 98 -2.93 4.94 -1.06
N GLN A 99 -2.48 3.87 -0.42
CA GLN A 99 -1.70 3.93 0.81
C GLN A 99 -0.23 3.66 0.48
N ILE A 100 0.63 4.65 0.69
CA ILE A 100 2.05 4.60 0.31
C ILE A 100 2.90 4.30 1.54
N PHE A 101 3.90 3.43 1.40
CA PHE A 101 4.79 2.99 2.46
C PHE A 101 6.25 3.25 2.10
N ILE A 102 6.87 4.16 2.84
CA ILE A 102 8.25 4.62 2.60
C ILE A 102 9.24 3.75 3.36
N TYR A 103 10.24 3.22 2.66
CA TYR A 103 11.32 2.43 3.23
C TYR A 103 12.33 3.30 3.96
N ASN A 104 12.72 2.90 5.16
CA ASN A 104 13.83 3.49 5.90
C ASN A 104 15.05 2.54 5.85
N PRO A 105 16.10 2.87 5.07
CA PRO A 105 17.25 1.98 4.90
C PRO A 105 18.09 1.79 6.16
N THR A 106 17.99 2.70 7.14
CA THR A 106 18.75 2.66 8.40
C THR A 106 18.25 1.54 9.31
N ASN A 107 16.95 1.33 9.40
CA ASN A 107 16.35 0.31 10.28
C ASN A 107 15.63 -0.81 9.52
N GLY A 108 15.55 -0.71 8.19
CA GLY A 108 14.92 -1.70 7.33
C GLY A 108 13.39 -1.77 7.47
N LYS A 109 12.74 -0.73 8.00
CA LYS A 109 11.28 -0.70 8.20
C LYS A 109 10.60 0.19 7.19
N PHE A 110 9.34 -0.09 6.93
CA PHE A 110 8.45 0.79 6.18
C PHE A 110 7.63 1.67 7.11
N LYS A 111 7.24 2.85 6.64
CA LYS A 111 6.29 3.72 7.35
C LYS A 111 5.26 4.24 6.36
N ALA A 112 3.98 4.21 6.74
CA ALA A 112 2.94 4.86 5.95
C ALA A 112 3.27 6.35 5.76
N LEU A 113 3.23 6.81 4.51
CA LEU A 113 3.29 8.22 4.16
C LEU A 113 1.96 8.85 4.59
N GLN A 114 2.03 10.04 5.18
CA GLN A 114 0.87 10.76 5.66
C GLN A 114 0.85 12.13 5.01
N ILE A 115 -0.34 12.61 4.66
CA ILE A 115 -0.54 13.99 4.24
C ILE A 115 -0.24 14.91 5.45
N PRO A 116 0.61 15.94 5.31
CA PRO A 116 0.92 16.85 6.41
C PRO A 116 -0.32 17.60 6.91
N VAL A 117 -0.52 17.67 8.23
CA VAL A 117 -1.68 18.34 8.84
C VAL A 117 -1.73 19.86 8.62
N ASN A 118 -0.60 20.49 8.33
CA ASN A 118 -0.48 21.94 8.17
C ASN A 118 -0.47 22.36 6.69
N CYS A 119 -1.16 21.61 5.82
CA CYS A 119 -1.36 21.97 4.42
C CYS A 119 -2.84 21.83 4.04
N ASN A 120 -3.22 22.40 2.89
CA ASN A 120 -4.60 22.40 2.40
C ASN A 120 -4.66 21.85 0.96
N PRO A 121 -4.39 20.54 0.77
CA PRO A 121 -4.51 19.88 -0.52
C PRO A 121 -5.98 19.87 -0.98
N GLU A 122 -6.20 19.65 -2.27
CA GLU A 122 -7.57 19.46 -2.78
C GLU A 122 -8.03 18.01 -2.61
N CYS A 123 -7.09 17.05 -2.55
CA CYS A 123 -7.37 15.65 -2.29
C CYS A 123 -7.18 15.32 -0.81
N ASP A 124 -8.20 14.69 -0.22
CA ASP A 124 -8.18 14.24 1.18
C ASP A 124 -7.20 13.07 1.40
N GLU A 125 -6.84 12.36 0.33
CA GLU A 125 -5.93 11.22 0.32
C GLU A 125 -5.08 11.19 -0.96
N PHE A 126 -4.18 10.20 -1.07
CA PHE A 126 -3.39 10.01 -2.29
C PHE A 126 -4.21 9.25 -3.35
N CYS A 127 -4.67 9.96 -4.38
CA CYS A 127 -5.48 9.40 -5.46
C CYS A 127 -4.71 9.39 -6.79
N ASP A 128 -4.93 8.40 -7.65
CA ASP A 128 -4.32 8.28 -8.99
C ASP A 128 -2.85 8.70 -9.03
N VAL A 129 -2.07 8.10 -8.12
CA VAL A 129 -0.70 8.55 -7.84
C VAL A 129 0.21 8.37 -9.04
N GLN A 130 0.93 9.44 -9.38
CA GLN A 130 1.96 9.41 -10.42
C GLN A 130 3.26 10.03 -9.91
N ILE A 131 4.40 9.39 -10.17
CA ILE A 131 5.71 9.93 -9.81
C ILE A 131 6.39 10.57 -11.03
N ASN A 132 7.15 11.64 -10.79
CA ASN A 132 8.02 12.26 -11.79
C ASN A 132 9.48 12.23 -11.29
N PRO A 133 10.27 11.21 -11.66
CA PRO A 133 11.65 11.08 -11.20
C PRO A 133 12.55 12.26 -11.59
N LYS A 134 12.31 12.87 -12.77
CA LYS A 134 13.10 14.02 -13.25
C LYS A 134 12.91 15.25 -12.37
N LYS A 135 11.67 15.52 -11.92
CA LYS A 135 11.34 16.66 -11.06
C LYS A 135 11.40 16.32 -9.56
N LYS A 136 11.47 15.03 -9.23
CA LYS A 136 11.32 14.47 -7.88
C LYS A 136 10.03 14.94 -7.23
N THR A 137 8.92 14.70 -7.92
CA THR A 137 7.58 15.08 -7.46
C THR A 137 6.63 13.90 -7.52
N LEU A 138 5.71 13.84 -6.55
CA LEU A 138 4.59 12.91 -6.51
C LEU A 138 3.32 13.71 -6.80
N GLN A 139 2.49 13.24 -7.72
CA GLN A 139 1.20 13.83 -8.05
C GLN A 139 0.08 12.98 -7.46
N SER A 140 -0.93 13.63 -6.89
CA SER A 140 -2.22 13.04 -6.52
C SER A 140 -3.30 13.70 -7.35
N SER A 141 -4.23 12.93 -7.92
CA SER A 141 -5.36 13.42 -8.71
C SER A 141 -6.66 12.79 -8.24
N CYS A 142 -7.60 13.61 -7.78
CA CYS A 142 -8.88 13.16 -7.26
C CYS A 142 -10.03 13.90 -7.93
N ARG A 143 -11.25 13.35 -7.79
CA ARG A 143 -12.46 13.99 -8.26
C ARG A 143 -13.22 14.60 -7.09
N GLY A 144 -13.52 15.90 -7.16
CA GLY A 144 -14.30 16.61 -6.15
C GLY A 144 -15.24 17.63 -6.79
N GLY A 145 -16.51 17.64 -6.39
CA GLY A 145 -17.53 18.49 -7.01
C GLY A 145 -17.66 18.23 -8.52
N ALA A 146 -17.61 19.30 -9.32
CA ALA A 146 -17.77 19.24 -10.77
C ALA A 146 -16.46 19.00 -11.55
N GLY A 147 -15.32 18.76 -10.87
CA GLY A 147 -14.01 18.74 -11.53
C GLY A 147 -13.02 17.73 -10.97
N TRP A 148 -11.87 17.68 -11.65
CA TRP A 148 -10.66 16.99 -11.21
C TRP A 148 -9.72 17.98 -10.55
N HIS A 149 -9.10 17.56 -9.46
CA HIS A 149 -8.11 18.33 -8.71
C HIS A 149 -6.77 17.62 -8.73
N ILE A 150 -5.67 18.37 -8.68
CA ILE A 150 -4.32 17.81 -8.79
C ILE A 150 -3.41 18.43 -7.74
N ASP A 151 -2.98 17.64 -6.76
CA ASP A 151 -1.95 18.05 -5.81
C ASP A 151 -0.57 17.57 -6.25
N ILE A 152 0.40 18.48 -6.25
CA ILE A 152 1.81 18.18 -6.53
C ILE A 152 2.61 18.27 -5.25
N TRP A 153 3.21 17.15 -4.87
CA TRP A 153 4.00 16.96 -3.67
C TRP A 153 5.49 16.82 -3.97
N LYS A 154 6.31 17.18 -3.00
CA LYS A 154 7.76 16.96 -3.04
C LYS A 154 8.31 16.68 -1.65
N PHE A 155 9.39 15.91 -1.58
CA PHE A 155 10.14 15.76 -0.33
C PHE A 155 11.15 16.90 -0.20
N ASP A 156 11.16 17.58 0.95
CA ASP A 156 12.17 18.57 1.29
C ASP A 156 13.51 17.90 1.67
N LYS A 157 14.53 18.72 1.95
CA LYS A 157 15.86 18.24 2.36
C LYS A 157 15.87 17.44 3.67
N ASN A 158 14.85 17.61 4.50
CA ASN A 158 14.66 16.94 5.78
C ASN A 158 13.77 15.69 5.64
N LYS A 159 13.43 15.28 4.41
CA LYS A 159 12.53 14.17 4.08
C LYS A 159 11.08 14.38 4.53
N ASN A 160 10.64 15.62 4.71
CA ASN A 160 9.23 15.93 4.92
C ASN A 160 8.53 16.07 3.56
N LEU A 161 7.31 15.52 3.46
CA LEU A 161 6.44 15.79 2.32
C LEU A 161 5.90 17.22 2.41
N ILE A 162 5.98 17.97 1.31
CA ILE A 162 5.46 19.33 1.19
C ILE A 162 4.57 19.45 -0.04
N LEU A 163 3.46 20.18 0.10
CA LEU A 163 2.59 20.55 -1.02
C LEU A 163 3.22 21.71 -1.79
N LEU A 164 3.43 21.54 -3.10
CA LEU A 164 3.98 22.58 -3.97
C LEU A 164 2.90 23.36 -4.70
N LYS A 165 1.87 22.65 -5.17
CA LYS A 165 0.80 23.20 -5.98
C LYS A 165 -0.45 22.34 -5.83
N LYS A 166 -1.60 22.98 -5.98
CA LYS A 166 -2.90 22.38 -6.23
C LYS A 166 -3.54 22.97 -7.50
#